data_AF-A0A5N5DBZ3-F1
#
_entry.id   AF-A0A5N5DBZ3-F1
#
_cell.length_a   1.000
_cell.length_b   1.000
_cell.length_c   1.000
_cell.angle_alpha   90.00
_cell.angle_beta   90.00
_cell.angle_gamma   90.00
#
_symmetry.space_group_name_H-M   'P 1'
#
loop_
_entity.id
_entity.type
_entity.pdbx_description
1 polymer ?
#
loop_
_entity_poly.entity_id
_entity_poly.type
_entity_poly.pdbx_seq_one_letter_code
_entity_poly.pdbx_strand_id
1 'polypeptide(L)'
;MSSLLVILTTLAATSLAAPYRSAGYRPGYSTRHRQINTTAASAQCPILLDGRVPANATLASFDTANGIFNPDYVKGNNVTWSQILEEPAGALASKFDAAPEYKAIEVTIDDDSIFQKQYGFRRAGLQFAADSSNDTSDSGVVTLHWSVKQDFEKPLNLSHEYLNVWHEAADYSANQFNFNTGYRIGTNGSDKESWQLLGRDSNLLWSTPIDFTNWQNFALTLDYTANTLTIYTSKNEEPLEKAGGPFTNDNSGAGQFQIGILKKPTGTDDVVNSGFQESNFKEGQIYGGIFVENSANGCISL
;
A
#
# COMPACT_ATOMS: atom_id res chain seq x y z
N MET A 1 -5.08 51.66 -22.86
CA MET A 1 -5.68 51.65 -24.20
C MET A 1 -6.37 50.30 -24.38
N SER A 2 -7.71 50.35 -24.54
CA SER A 2 -8.69 49.34 -25.03
C SER A 2 -8.55 47.89 -24.50
N SER A 3 -9.39 47.36 -23.61
CA SER A 3 -10.87 47.15 -23.66
C SER A 3 -11.35 46.43 -24.92
N LEU A 4 -11.79 45.18 -24.78
CA LEU A 4 -12.98 44.71 -25.51
C LEU A 4 -13.78 43.73 -24.63
N LEU A 5 -15.01 44.14 -24.42
CA LEU A 5 -16.10 43.55 -23.67
C LEU A 5 -17.08 43.01 -24.73
N VAL A 6 -17.59 41.79 -24.59
CA VAL A 6 -18.73 41.31 -25.41
C VAL A 6 -19.86 40.93 -24.46
N ILE A 7 -20.97 41.64 -24.60
CA ILE A 7 -22.26 41.40 -23.94
C ILE A 7 -23.30 41.21 -25.06
N LEU A 8 -24.38 40.50 -24.70
CA LEU A 8 -25.77 40.60 -25.22
C LEU A 8 -26.05 39.60 -26.37
N THR A 9 -27.14 38.82 -26.40
CA THR A 9 -28.53 39.10 -26.01
C THR A 9 -29.36 37.82 -25.75
N THR A 10 -30.32 38.00 -24.86
CA THR A 10 -31.56 37.26 -24.54
C THR A 10 -32.46 36.87 -25.72
N LEU A 11 -33.26 35.80 -25.56
CA LEU A 11 -34.69 35.82 -25.88
C LEU A 11 -35.49 34.89 -24.95
N ALA A 12 -36.57 35.42 -24.38
CA ALA A 12 -37.57 34.73 -23.59
C ALA A 12 -38.92 34.70 -24.36
N ALA A 13 -39.87 33.92 -23.80
CA ALA A 13 -41.34 34.10 -23.81
C ALA A 13 -42.14 32.94 -24.46
N THR A 14 -42.79 32.09 -23.64
CA THR A 14 -44.25 32.04 -23.31
C THR A 14 -45.12 31.41 -24.42
N SER A 15 -45.80 30.27 -24.26
CA SER A 15 -47.05 29.97 -23.50
C SER A 15 -47.81 28.89 -24.33
N LEU A 16 -48.73 28.02 -23.91
CA LEU A 16 -50.04 28.19 -23.25
C LEU A 16 -50.67 26.78 -23.07
N ALA A 17 -51.41 26.63 -21.97
CA ALA A 17 -52.67 25.88 -21.78
C ALA A 17 -52.79 24.34 -21.99
N ALA A 18 -53.28 23.69 -20.91
CA ALA A 18 -53.94 22.38 -20.79
C ALA A 18 -55.38 22.42 -21.41
N PRO A 19 -56.31 21.45 -21.19
CA PRO A 19 -56.25 20.11 -20.57
C PRO A 19 -56.98 19.00 -21.39
N TYR A 20 -56.92 17.72 -21.00
CA TYR A 20 -58.09 16.82 -21.11
C TYR A 20 -57.98 15.60 -20.19
N ARG A 21 -59.09 15.27 -19.52
CA ARG A 21 -59.28 14.14 -18.60
C ARG A 21 -59.48 12.83 -19.38
N SER A 22 -59.04 11.70 -18.81
CA SER A 22 -59.91 10.52 -18.73
C SER A 22 -59.54 9.67 -17.50
N ALA A 23 -60.59 9.31 -16.75
CA ALA A 23 -60.53 8.38 -15.65
C ALA A 23 -60.56 6.95 -16.22
N GLY A 24 -59.60 6.12 -15.83
CA GLY A 24 -59.56 4.70 -16.15
C GLY A 24 -59.22 3.90 -14.91
N TYR A 25 -60.25 3.42 -14.22
CA TYR A 25 -60.15 2.44 -13.15
C TYR A 25 -59.67 1.11 -13.73
N ARG A 26 -58.52 0.61 -13.28
CA ARG A 26 -58.03 -0.75 -13.56
C ARG A 26 -57.82 -1.47 -12.22
N PRO A 27 -58.37 -2.67 -12.01
CA PRO A 27 -58.12 -3.44 -10.81
C PRO A 27 -56.74 -4.12 -10.94
N GLY A 28 -55.74 -3.56 -10.26
CA GLY A 28 -54.42 -4.15 -10.15
C GLY A 28 -54.38 -5.18 -9.03
N TYR A 29 -54.14 -6.43 -9.40
CA TYR A 29 -53.82 -7.52 -8.49
C TYR A 29 -52.71 -7.12 -7.52
N SER A 30 -52.98 -7.21 -6.21
CA SER A 30 -51.96 -7.11 -5.17
C SER A 30 -51.12 -8.38 -5.15
N THR A 31 -50.12 -8.47 -6.02
CA THR A 31 -48.98 -9.36 -5.78
C THR A 31 -48.16 -8.76 -4.65
N ARG A 32 -48.26 -9.36 -3.45
CA ARG A 32 -47.27 -9.16 -2.39
C ARG A 32 -45.92 -9.56 -2.98
N HIS A 33 -45.12 -8.58 -3.41
CA HIS A 33 -43.70 -8.78 -3.59
C HIS A 33 -43.16 -9.12 -2.21
N ARG A 34 -42.89 -10.41 -2.01
CA ARG A 34 -41.98 -10.86 -0.97
C ARG A 34 -40.68 -10.13 -1.26
N GLN A 35 -40.40 -9.05 -0.51
CA GLN A 35 -39.05 -8.51 -0.42
C GLN A 35 -38.20 -9.68 0.05
N ILE A 36 -37.51 -10.30 -0.91
CA ILE A 36 -36.34 -11.09 -0.59
C ILE A 36 -35.39 -10.05 -0.05
N ASN A 37 -35.28 -9.98 1.28
CA ASN A 37 -34.13 -9.37 1.92
C ASN A 37 -32.94 -10.21 1.49
N THR A 38 -32.43 -9.96 0.28
CA THR A 38 -31.04 -10.24 -0.04
C THR A 38 -30.26 -9.32 0.89
N THR A 39 -29.82 -9.88 2.02
CA THR A 39 -28.64 -9.39 2.70
C THR A 39 -27.62 -9.15 1.61
N ALA A 40 -27.34 -7.88 1.29
CA ALA A 40 -26.25 -7.55 0.41
C ALA A 40 -25.02 -8.16 1.08
N ALA A 41 -24.49 -9.24 0.51
CA ALA A 41 -23.11 -9.60 0.76
C ALA A 41 -22.34 -8.31 0.48
N SER A 42 -21.57 -7.82 1.46
CA SER A 42 -20.66 -6.71 1.23
C SER A 42 -19.89 -7.04 -0.03
N ALA A 43 -20.09 -6.27 -1.11
CA ALA A 43 -19.42 -6.52 -2.36
C ALA A 43 -17.91 -6.41 -2.06
N GLN A 44 -17.22 -7.54 -2.05
CA GLN A 44 -15.79 -7.58 -1.77
C GLN A 44 -15.09 -6.82 -2.89
N CYS A 45 -14.21 -5.89 -2.51
CA CYS A 45 -13.52 -5.06 -3.48
C CYS A 45 -12.68 -5.94 -4.40
N PRO A 46 -12.71 -5.71 -5.73
CA PRO A 46 -11.92 -6.51 -6.65
C PRO A 46 -10.43 -6.39 -6.34
N ILE A 47 -9.77 -7.50 -6.04
CA ILE A 47 -8.31 -7.55 -5.84
C ILE A 47 -7.64 -7.47 -7.21
N LEU A 48 -6.72 -6.52 -7.35
CA LEU A 48 -5.89 -6.29 -8.54
C LEU A 48 -4.57 -7.07 -8.44
N LEU A 49 -3.94 -7.04 -7.26
CA LEU A 49 -2.69 -7.76 -6.95
C LEU A 49 -2.87 -8.48 -5.63
N ASP A 50 -2.61 -9.79 -5.57
CA ASP A 50 -2.74 -10.57 -4.34
C ASP A 50 -1.38 -11.12 -3.92
N GLY A 51 -0.83 -10.55 -2.85
CA GLY A 51 0.45 -10.93 -2.26
C GLY A 51 0.28 -11.70 -0.96
N ARG A 52 -0.95 -12.07 -0.57
CA ARG A 52 -1.18 -12.86 0.63
C ARG A 52 -0.55 -14.24 0.42
N VAL A 53 0.27 -14.67 1.37
CA VAL A 53 1.06 -15.89 1.23
C VAL A 53 0.19 -17.10 1.59
N PRO A 54 -0.09 -18.04 0.67
CA PRO A 54 -0.89 -19.21 0.99
C PRO A 54 -0.30 -20.00 2.15
N ALA A 55 -1.14 -20.54 3.03
CA ALA A 55 -0.68 -21.27 4.22
C ALA A 55 0.24 -22.45 3.88
N ASN A 56 0.06 -23.08 2.71
CA ASN A 56 0.87 -24.19 2.21
C ASN A 56 2.11 -23.78 1.40
N ALA A 57 2.34 -22.49 1.16
CA ALA A 57 3.54 -22.03 0.47
C ALA A 57 4.77 -22.38 1.31
N THR A 58 5.87 -22.76 0.66
CA THR A 58 7.15 -23.02 1.34
C THR A 58 8.11 -21.90 1.00
N LEU A 59 9.10 -21.64 1.86
CA LEU A 59 10.10 -20.60 1.58
C LEU A 59 10.80 -20.84 0.23
N ALA A 60 11.09 -22.11 -0.10
CA ALA A 60 11.69 -22.50 -1.38
C ALA A 60 10.80 -22.21 -2.60
N SER A 61 9.48 -22.10 -2.46
CA SER A 61 8.62 -21.72 -3.60
C SER A 61 8.84 -20.27 -4.05
N PHE A 62 9.43 -19.43 -3.19
CA PHE A 62 9.74 -18.04 -3.55
C PHE A 62 10.99 -17.90 -4.43
N ASP A 63 11.80 -18.95 -4.55
CA ASP A 63 13.01 -18.95 -5.39
C ASP A 63 12.72 -19.21 -6.87
N THR A 64 11.46 -19.52 -7.20
CA THR A 64 10.99 -19.72 -8.58
C THR A 64 9.66 -19.01 -8.78
N ALA A 65 9.21 -18.91 -10.04
CA ALA A 65 7.93 -18.27 -10.35
C ALA A 65 6.77 -18.98 -9.63
N ASN A 66 6.15 -18.29 -8.67
CA ASN A 66 5.05 -18.81 -7.85
C ASN A 66 3.72 -18.06 -8.06
N GLY A 67 3.72 -16.98 -8.84
CA GLY A 67 2.53 -16.18 -9.12
C GLY A 67 2.12 -15.21 -8.01
N ILE A 68 2.86 -15.15 -6.90
CA ILE A 68 2.63 -14.26 -5.76
C ILE A 68 3.64 -13.11 -5.81
N PHE A 69 4.94 -13.43 -5.78
CA PHE A 69 6.03 -12.45 -5.83
C PHE A 69 7.12 -12.84 -6.85
N ASN A 70 7.84 -11.82 -7.34
CA ASN A 70 8.94 -11.98 -8.28
C ASN A 70 10.15 -12.70 -7.62
N PRO A 71 10.69 -13.78 -8.21
CA PRO A 71 11.77 -14.56 -7.58
C PRO A 71 13.16 -13.91 -7.67
N ASP A 72 13.35 -12.93 -8.56
CA ASP A 72 14.68 -12.44 -8.95
C ASP A 72 14.93 -10.96 -8.62
N TYR A 73 13.87 -10.19 -8.41
CA TYR A 73 13.97 -8.74 -8.35
C TYR A 73 14.04 -8.21 -6.90
N VAL A 74 14.78 -7.13 -6.70
CA VAL A 74 14.98 -6.38 -5.43
C VAL A 74 15.48 -7.19 -4.23
N LYS A 75 16.54 -7.97 -4.43
CA LYS A 75 17.27 -8.62 -3.32
C LYS A 75 18.76 -8.74 -3.61
N GLY A 76 19.56 -9.14 -2.63
CA GLY A 76 20.99 -9.34 -2.82
C GLY A 76 21.31 -10.28 -3.99
N ASN A 77 22.37 -9.95 -4.75
CA ASN A 77 22.68 -10.66 -6.00
C ASN A 77 23.01 -12.16 -5.81
N ASN A 78 23.44 -12.55 -4.61
CA ASN A 78 23.92 -13.90 -4.29
C ASN A 78 23.05 -14.61 -3.24
N VAL A 79 21.85 -14.10 -2.95
CA VAL A 79 20.92 -14.68 -1.97
C VAL A 79 19.59 -15.03 -2.63
N THR A 80 18.95 -16.10 -2.16
CA THR A 80 17.62 -16.54 -2.59
C THR A 80 16.54 -16.01 -1.66
N TRP A 81 15.28 -16.00 -2.10
CA TRP A 81 14.18 -15.59 -1.22
C TRP A 81 14.02 -16.56 -0.04
N SER A 82 14.27 -17.85 -0.23
CA SER A 82 14.25 -18.82 0.86
C SER A 82 15.33 -18.62 1.94
N GLN A 83 16.39 -17.85 1.64
CA GLN A 83 17.39 -17.42 2.62
C GLN A 83 17.00 -16.13 3.34
N ILE A 84 16.22 -15.27 2.66
CA ILE A 84 15.77 -13.96 3.17
C ILE A 84 14.47 -14.07 3.97
N LEU A 85 13.56 -14.93 3.54
CA LEU A 85 12.24 -15.08 4.11
C LEU A 85 12.25 -16.09 5.25
N GLU A 86 11.52 -15.81 6.32
CA GLU A 86 11.30 -16.73 7.44
C GLU A 86 9.81 -16.89 7.73
N GLU A 87 9.45 -18.05 8.28
CA GLU A 87 8.13 -18.22 8.90
C GLU A 87 8.18 -17.63 10.31
N PRO A 88 7.39 -16.58 10.60
CA PRO A 88 7.50 -15.86 11.87
C PRO A 88 6.97 -16.73 13.02
N ALA A 89 7.89 -17.25 13.84
CA ALA A 89 7.57 -18.16 14.92
C ALA A 89 6.62 -17.50 15.94
N GLY A 90 5.47 -18.12 16.18
CA GLY A 90 4.50 -17.64 17.16
C GLY A 90 3.71 -16.38 16.75
N ALA A 91 3.95 -15.82 15.56
CA ALA A 91 3.09 -14.78 15.02
C ALA A 91 1.77 -15.40 14.56
N LEU A 92 0.67 -14.94 15.16
CA LEU A 92 -0.66 -15.25 14.65
C LEU A 92 -0.88 -14.52 13.32
N ALA A 93 -1.78 -15.06 12.50
CA ALA A 93 -2.25 -14.42 11.28
C ALA A 93 -2.68 -12.96 11.55
N SER A 94 -2.39 -12.08 10.60
CA SER A 94 -2.90 -10.71 10.59
C SER A 94 -4.38 -10.67 10.21
N LYS A 95 -5.02 -9.51 10.40
CA LYS A 95 -6.43 -9.25 10.07
C LYS A 95 -6.81 -9.71 8.65
N PHE A 96 -5.92 -9.49 7.68
CA PHE A 96 -6.21 -9.71 6.27
C PHE A 96 -5.62 -11.02 5.71
N ASP A 97 -5.03 -11.86 6.55
CA ASP A 97 -4.55 -13.19 6.14
C ASP A 97 -5.69 -14.22 6.01
N ALA A 98 -6.94 -13.86 6.32
CA ALA A 98 -8.11 -14.73 6.18
C ALA A 98 -7.84 -16.17 6.66
N ALA A 99 -7.26 -16.31 7.86
CA ALA A 99 -6.83 -17.60 8.37
C ALA A 99 -7.98 -18.63 8.32
N PRO A 100 -7.72 -19.88 7.87
CA PRO A 100 -6.41 -20.51 7.70
C PRO A 100 -5.84 -20.46 6.28
N GLU A 101 -6.37 -19.62 5.39
CA GLU A 101 -6.05 -19.65 3.95
C GLU A 101 -4.66 -19.09 3.65
N TYR A 102 -4.29 -18.01 4.32
CA TYR A 102 -3.00 -17.35 4.19
C TYR A 102 -2.26 -17.27 5.52
N LYS A 103 -0.98 -16.94 5.45
CA LYS A 103 -0.07 -16.77 6.58
C LYS A 103 0.81 -15.54 6.42
N ALA A 104 1.30 -15.05 7.55
CA ALA A 104 2.33 -14.02 7.59
C ALA A 104 3.68 -14.58 7.12
N ILE A 105 4.55 -13.68 6.64
CA ILE A 105 5.94 -13.96 6.28
C ILE A 105 6.84 -12.88 6.87
N GLU A 106 8.05 -13.25 7.26
CA GLU A 106 9.05 -12.29 7.69
C GLU A 106 10.08 -12.06 6.59
N VAL A 107 10.35 -10.79 6.27
CA VAL A 107 11.46 -10.41 5.40
C VAL A 107 12.64 -10.04 6.30
N THR A 108 13.79 -10.66 6.08
CA THR A 108 15.02 -10.36 6.84
C THR A 108 16.10 -9.72 5.99
N ILE A 109 16.98 -8.96 6.63
CA ILE A 109 18.21 -8.44 6.04
C ILE A 109 19.40 -8.69 6.96
N ASP A 110 20.57 -8.83 6.34
CA ASP A 110 21.86 -9.09 6.95
C ASP A 110 23.00 -8.47 6.12
N ASP A 111 24.25 -8.86 6.38
CA ASP A 111 25.43 -8.37 5.65
C ASP A 111 25.40 -8.65 4.14
N ASP A 112 24.75 -9.73 3.71
CA ASP A 112 24.74 -10.20 2.31
C ASP A 112 23.61 -9.55 1.48
N SER A 113 22.75 -8.76 2.11
CA SER A 113 21.57 -8.13 1.52
C SER A 113 21.90 -6.93 0.61
N ILE A 114 22.82 -7.08 -0.34
CA ILE A 114 23.34 -6.00 -1.20
C ILE A 114 22.79 -6.12 -2.64
N PHE A 115 21.86 -5.25 -3.01
CA PHE A 115 21.27 -5.18 -4.35
C PHE A 115 22.13 -4.35 -5.31
N GLN A 116 22.39 -4.83 -6.53
CA GLN A 116 23.04 -4.09 -7.62
C GLN A 116 24.23 -3.18 -7.23
N LYS A 117 25.16 -3.69 -6.40
CA LYS A 117 26.34 -2.96 -5.90
C LYS A 117 26.03 -1.68 -5.10
N GLN A 118 24.81 -1.52 -4.60
CA GLN A 118 24.42 -0.44 -3.70
C GLN A 118 24.92 -0.75 -2.28
N TYR A 119 26.23 -0.65 -2.07
CA TYR A 119 26.89 -1.09 -0.83
C TYR A 119 26.46 -0.31 0.42
N GLY A 120 25.93 0.90 0.25
CA GLY A 120 25.37 1.67 1.35
C GLY A 120 24.08 1.04 1.89
N PHE A 121 23.30 0.38 1.04
CA PHE A 121 22.02 -0.21 1.43
C PHE A 121 22.12 -1.66 1.90
N ARG A 122 21.11 -2.06 2.67
CA ARG A 122 20.71 -3.47 2.83
C ARG A 122 19.26 -3.60 2.39
N ARG A 123 19.00 -4.39 1.34
CA ARG A 123 17.75 -4.35 0.59
C ARG A 123 17.21 -5.74 0.27
N ALA A 124 15.96 -5.96 0.66
CA ALA A 124 15.10 -7.06 0.25
C ALA A 124 13.67 -6.52 0.11
N GLY A 125 13.13 -6.45 -1.10
CA GLY A 125 11.78 -5.95 -1.39
C GLY A 125 10.99 -6.96 -2.22
N LEU A 126 9.90 -7.46 -1.68
CA LEU A 126 8.95 -8.30 -2.41
C LEU A 126 8.17 -7.40 -3.38
N GLN A 127 8.24 -7.72 -4.67
CA GLN A 127 7.40 -7.14 -5.71
C GLN A 127 6.38 -8.18 -6.16
N PHE A 128 5.10 -7.81 -6.28
CA PHE A 128 4.06 -8.75 -6.73
C PHE A 128 4.43 -9.33 -8.11
N ALA A 129 4.14 -10.61 -8.33
CA ALA A 129 4.50 -11.27 -9.59
C ALA A 129 3.74 -10.70 -10.81
N ALA A 130 2.53 -10.20 -10.60
CA ALA A 130 1.69 -9.58 -11.62
C ALA A 130 1.91 -8.07 -11.78
N ASP A 131 2.71 -7.47 -10.90
CA ASP A 131 2.99 -6.02 -10.90
C ASP A 131 4.10 -5.71 -11.91
N SER A 132 3.73 -4.93 -12.91
CA SER A 132 4.58 -4.54 -14.03
C SER A 132 4.75 -3.03 -14.05
N SER A 133 5.68 -2.50 -14.85
CA SER A 133 5.94 -1.06 -14.88
C SER A 133 4.78 -0.18 -15.38
N ASN A 134 3.65 -0.77 -15.78
CA ASN A 134 2.41 -0.08 -16.15
C ASN A 134 1.26 -1.10 -16.20
N ASP A 135 0.50 -1.22 -15.11
CA ASP A 135 -0.67 -2.09 -15.06
C ASP A 135 -1.91 -1.44 -14.45
N THR A 136 -2.94 -2.25 -14.19
CA THR A 136 -4.23 -1.78 -13.68
C THR A 136 -4.15 -1.18 -12.27
N SER A 137 -3.07 -1.45 -11.53
CA SER A 137 -2.82 -0.85 -10.22
C SER A 137 -2.26 0.57 -10.29
N ASP A 138 -1.85 1.05 -11.48
CA ASP A 138 -1.27 2.39 -11.71
C ASP A 138 -2.27 3.45 -12.17
N SER A 139 -3.58 3.20 -12.05
CA SER A 139 -4.60 4.13 -12.56
C SER A 139 -5.90 4.11 -11.76
N GLY A 140 -6.70 5.17 -11.90
CA GLY A 140 -7.97 5.29 -11.18
C GLY A 140 -7.76 5.52 -9.68
N VAL A 141 -8.46 4.74 -8.85
CA VAL A 141 -8.31 4.75 -7.40
C VAL A 141 -8.07 3.34 -6.93
N VAL A 142 -6.94 3.10 -6.29
CA VAL A 142 -6.53 1.78 -5.78
C VAL A 142 -6.16 1.91 -4.31
N THR A 143 -6.25 0.81 -3.57
CA THR A 143 -5.80 0.77 -2.18
C THR A 143 -4.86 -0.40 -1.97
N LEU A 144 -3.64 -0.11 -1.53
CA LEU A 144 -2.68 -1.10 -1.04
C LEU A 144 -2.97 -1.39 0.43
N HIS A 145 -3.10 -2.66 0.77
CA HIS A 145 -3.26 -3.16 2.14
C HIS A 145 -2.02 -3.93 2.55
N TRP A 146 -1.61 -3.76 3.80
CA TRP A 146 -0.57 -4.56 4.43
C TRP A 146 -0.72 -4.49 5.96
N SER A 147 -0.23 -5.51 6.64
CA SER A 147 -0.14 -5.56 8.10
C SER A 147 1.31 -5.80 8.50
N VAL A 148 1.73 -5.24 9.63
CA VAL A 148 3.07 -5.41 10.18
C VAL A 148 3.04 -5.83 11.65
N LYS A 149 4.03 -6.63 12.04
CA LYS A 149 4.31 -6.98 13.43
C LYS A 149 5.82 -6.95 13.67
N GLN A 150 6.26 -6.42 14.81
CA GLN A 150 7.68 -6.41 15.13
C GLN A 150 8.14 -7.80 15.60
N ASP A 151 9.33 -8.22 15.17
CA ASP A 151 10.03 -9.36 15.76
C ASP A 151 11.02 -8.86 16.82
N PHE A 152 10.85 -9.30 18.06
CA PHE A 152 11.73 -8.96 19.17
C PHE A 152 13.06 -9.73 19.15
N GLU A 153 13.15 -10.83 18.41
CA GLU A 153 14.40 -11.58 18.23
C GLU A 153 15.26 -10.98 17.10
N LYS A 154 14.64 -10.25 16.16
CA LYS A 154 15.29 -9.60 15.02
C LYS A 154 14.86 -8.13 14.85
N PRO A 155 14.97 -7.29 15.90
CA PRO A 155 14.43 -5.93 15.87
C PRO A 155 15.16 -5.05 14.86
N LEU A 156 14.44 -4.17 14.17
CA LEU A 156 15.04 -3.12 13.33
C LEU A 156 15.88 -2.17 14.19
N ASN A 157 17.07 -1.80 13.71
CA ASN A 157 17.89 -0.79 14.37
C ASN A 157 17.48 0.63 13.99
N LEU A 158 16.56 1.21 14.76
CA LEU A 158 15.96 2.52 14.48
C LEU A 158 16.92 3.73 14.55
N SER A 159 18.24 3.54 14.75
CA SER A 159 19.24 4.58 14.44
C SER A 159 19.49 4.75 12.93
N HIS A 160 19.02 3.83 12.11
CA HIS A 160 19.02 3.89 10.64
C HIS A 160 17.65 4.31 10.11
N GLU A 161 17.60 4.81 8.88
CA GLU A 161 16.36 5.01 8.13
C GLU A 161 16.00 3.75 7.36
N TYR A 162 14.72 3.39 7.34
CA TYR A 162 14.20 2.25 6.58
C TYR A 162 13.09 2.70 5.63
N LEU A 163 13.05 2.09 4.44
CA LEU A 163 11.83 2.02 3.63
C LEU A 163 11.27 0.60 3.79
N ASN A 164 9.99 0.50 4.17
CA ASN A 164 9.34 -0.76 4.45
C ASN A 164 8.29 -1.11 3.40
N VAL A 165 7.55 -0.11 2.93
CA VAL A 165 6.61 -0.23 1.81
C VAL A 165 6.77 1.00 0.93
N TRP A 166 7.01 0.82 -0.35
CA TRP A 166 7.15 1.94 -1.29
C TRP A 166 6.58 1.59 -2.66
N HIS A 167 6.28 2.61 -3.44
CA HIS A 167 5.94 2.46 -4.86
C HIS A 167 6.98 3.19 -5.69
N GLU A 168 7.76 2.44 -6.44
CA GLU A 168 8.85 2.93 -7.29
C GLU A 168 8.30 3.28 -8.67
N ALA A 169 8.56 4.50 -9.16
CA ALA A 169 8.09 4.92 -10.47
C ALA A 169 8.67 4.02 -11.59
N ALA A 170 7.93 3.86 -12.68
CA ALA A 170 8.31 2.94 -13.77
C ALA A 170 9.69 3.22 -14.40
N ASP A 171 10.17 4.46 -14.32
CA ASP A 171 11.46 4.91 -14.83
C ASP A 171 12.58 4.92 -13.76
N TYR A 172 12.29 4.45 -12.54
CA TYR A 172 13.19 4.41 -11.38
C TYR A 172 13.74 5.79 -10.98
N SER A 173 13.03 6.88 -11.34
CA SER A 173 13.46 8.25 -11.05
C SER A 173 13.11 8.70 -9.64
N ALA A 174 12.08 8.12 -9.03
CA ALA A 174 11.55 8.47 -7.72
C ALA A 174 10.57 7.41 -7.22
N ASN A 175 10.24 7.49 -5.94
CA ASN A 175 9.10 6.77 -5.38
C ASN A 175 7.86 7.68 -5.34
N GLN A 176 6.69 7.17 -5.69
CA GLN A 176 5.42 7.92 -5.56
C GLN A 176 5.07 8.15 -4.09
N PHE A 177 5.36 7.18 -3.23
CA PHE A 177 5.33 7.32 -1.78
C PHE A 177 6.38 6.42 -1.15
N ASN A 178 6.73 6.72 0.10
CA ASN A 178 7.50 5.82 0.95
C ASN A 178 6.83 5.68 2.31
N PHE A 179 6.78 4.46 2.83
CA PHE A 179 6.39 4.16 4.20
C PHE A 179 7.63 3.72 4.96
N ASN A 180 8.10 4.60 5.84
CA ASN A 180 9.39 4.52 6.48
C ASN A 180 9.28 4.27 7.98
N THR A 181 10.39 3.86 8.58
CA THR A 181 10.61 3.94 10.02
C THR A 181 12.07 4.29 10.32
N GLY A 182 12.38 4.55 11.59
CA GLY A 182 13.73 4.83 12.06
C GLY A 182 14.18 6.28 11.86
N TYR A 183 15.47 6.52 12.06
CA TYR A 183 16.08 7.84 12.00
C TYR A 183 16.13 8.34 10.55
N ARG A 184 15.20 9.20 10.14
CA ARG A 184 15.21 9.80 8.80
C ARG A 184 16.42 10.71 8.60
N ILE A 185 17.21 10.46 7.56
CA ILE A 185 18.38 11.25 7.21
C ILE A 185 17.98 12.71 6.99
N GLY A 186 18.79 13.64 7.51
CA GLY A 186 18.52 15.08 7.43
C GLY A 186 17.49 15.59 8.44
N THR A 187 17.01 14.76 9.36
CA THR A 187 16.14 15.19 10.50
C THR A 187 16.89 15.16 11.83
N ASN A 188 16.20 15.53 12.92
CA ASN A 188 16.73 15.45 14.29
C ASN A 188 16.52 14.06 14.94
N GLY A 189 15.83 13.13 14.25
CA GLY A 189 15.57 11.77 14.75
C GLY A 189 14.59 11.64 15.92
N SER A 190 13.82 12.68 16.26
CA SER A 190 12.88 12.60 17.38
C SER A 190 11.79 11.54 17.20
N ASP A 191 11.45 11.27 15.94
CA ASP A 191 10.30 10.44 15.57
C ASP A 191 10.73 9.08 15.00
N LYS A 192 11.92 8.59 15.39
CA LYS A 192 12.50 7.34 14.88
C LYS A 192 11.71 6.08 15.28
N GLU A 193 10.94 6.15 16.36
CA GLU A 193 10.03 5.09 16.82
C GLU A 193 8.62 5.27 16.27
N SER A 194 8.53 5.72 15.02
CA SER A 194 7.26 5.93 14.33
C SER A 194 7.32 5.45 12.90
N TRP A 195 6.21 4.89 12.44
CA TRP A 195 5.93 4.77 11.03
C TRP A 195 5.71 6.16 10.41
N GLN A 196 6.21 6.37 9.21
CA GLN A 196 6.21 7.66 8.52
C GLN A 196 5.80 7.48 7.06
N LEU A 197 4.69 8.09 6.66
CA LEU A 197 4.28 8.19 5.25
C LEU A 197 4.88 9.44 4.64
N LEU A 198 5.70 9.26 3.61
CA LEU A 198 6.30 10.31 2.81
C LEU A 198 5.67 10.33 1.41
N GLY A 199 5.41 11.53 0.88
CA GLY A 199 5.00 11.72 -0.51
C GLY A 199 6.17 11.63 -1.49
N ARG A 200 5.90 11.84 -2.78
CA ARG A 200 6.90 11.80 -3.86
C ARG A 200 8.04 12.80 -3.66
N ASP A 201 7.71 13.96 -3.12
CA ASP A 201 8.65 15.03 -2.78
C ASP A 201 9.43 14.77 -1.48
N SER A 202 9.27 13.57 -0.89
CA SER A 202 9.84 13.18 0.41
C SER A 202 9.35 13.99 1.61
N ASN A 203 8.28 14.79 1.47
CA ASN A 203 7.65 15.45 2.60
C ASN A 203 6.91 14.45 3.48
N LEU A 204 7.00 14.63 4.79
CA LEU A 204 6.23 13.86 5.77
C LEU A 204 4.75 14.26 5.69
N LEU A 205 3.91 13.31 5.31
CA LEU A 205 2.46 13.50 5.20
C LEU A 205 1.73 13.03 6.46
N TRP A 206 2.19 11.93 7.05
CA TRP A 206 1.55 11.30 8.20
C TRP A 206 2.55 10.46 9.00
N SER A 207 2.32 10.29 10.29
CA SER A 207 3.08 9.36 11.14
C SER A 207 2.23 8.78 12.26
N THR A 208 2.65 7.62 12.76
CA THR A 208 2.09 7.00 13.98
C THR A 208 3.19 6.23 14.72
N PRO A 209 3.15 6.12 16.05
CA PRO A 209 4.10 5.29 16.79
C PRO A 209 4.08 3.82 16.33
N ILE A 210 5.25 3.18 16.40
CA ILE A 210 5.35 1.73 16.22
C ILE A 210 4.70 1.04 17.43
N ASP A 211 3.78 0.12 17.17
CA ASP A 211 3.30 -0.83 18.16
C ASP A 211 4.20 -2.06 18.12
N PHE A 212 5.11 -2.14 19.08
CA PHE A 212 6.05 -3.25 19.15
C PHE A 212 5.38 -4.58 19.52
N THR A 213 4.16 -4.57 20.08
CA THR A 213 3.52 -5.77 20.61
C THR A 213 2.43 -6.32 19.71
N ASN A 214 1.61 -5.44 19.12
CA ASN A 214 0.41 -5.83 18.38
C ASN A 214 0.65 -5.82 16.87
N TRP A 215 -0.27 -6.44 16.12
CA TRP A 215 -0.35 -6.19 14.68
C TRP A 215 -0.82 -4.74 14.46
N GLN A 216 -0.16 -4.04 13.55
CA GLN A 216 -0.66 -2.79 12.97
C GLN A 216 -1.05 -3.03 11.53
N ASN A 217 -2.30 -2.74 11.20
CA ASN A 217 -2.81 -2.87 9.86
C ASN A 217 -2.82 -1.49 9.21
N PHE A 218 -2.54 -1.45 7.92
CA PHE A 218 -2.51 -0.24 7.13
C PHE A 218 -3.20 -0.46 5.80
N ALA A 219 -3.85 0.60 5.33
CA ALA A 219 -4.26 0.69 3.94
C ALA A 219 -3.95 2.09 3.41
N LEU A 220 -3.35 2.17 2.23
CA LEU A 220 -3.05 3.42 1.56
C LEU A 220 -3.81 3.48 0.25
N THR A 221 -4.77 4.38 0.16
CA THR A 221 -5.47 4.68 -1.07
C THR A 221 -4.65 5.67 -1.90
N LEU A 222 -4.30 5.26 -3.12
CA LEU A 222 -3.70 6.09 -4.16
C LEU A 222 -4.82 6.49 -5.14
N ASP A 223 -5.15 7.78 -5.16
CA ASP A 223 -6.06 8.34 -6.17
C ASP A 223 -5.23 9.00 -7.27
N TYR A 224 -5.05 8.30 -8.39
CA TYR A 224 -4.34 8.79 -9.57
C TYR A 224 -5.12 9.85 -10.33
N THR A 225 -6.44 9.93 -10.12
CA THR A 225 -7.30 10.92 -10.77
C THR A 225 -7.20 12.27 -10.06
N ALA A 226 -7.23 12.25 -8.73
CA ALA A 226 -7.14 13.44 -7.89
C ALA A 226 -5.71 13.80 -7.47
N ASN A 227 -4.73 12.92 -7.71
CA ASN A 227 -3.35 13.04 -7.22
C ASN A 227 -3.33 13.23 -5.69
N THR A 228 -3.91 12.24 -4.99
CA THR A 228 -3.93 12.24 -3.53
C THR A 228 -3.61 10.88 -2.90
N LEU A 229 -3.18 10.92 -1.64
CA LEU A 229 -2.98 9.77 -0.76
C LEU A 229 -3.89 9.84 0.46
N THR A 230 -4.53 8.73 0.83
CA THR A 230 -5.32 8.61 2.08
C THR A 230 -4.89 7.36 2.84
N ILE A 231 -4.50 7.52 4.11
CA ILE A 231 -4.01 6.42 4.94
C ILE A 231 -5.07 6.02 5.98
N TYR A 232 -5.21 4.71 6.15
CA TYR A 232 -6.08 4.06 7.12
C TYR A 232 -5.21 3.18 8.02
N THR A 233 -5.59 3.02 9.28
CA THR A 233 -4.90 2.11 10.19
C THR A 233 -5.84 1.52 11.24
N SER A 234 -5.46 0.36 11.77
CA SER A 234 -6.08 -0.27 12.93
C SER A 234 -5.08 -1.18 13.64
N LYS A 235 -5.49 -1.75 14.77
CA LYS A 235 -4.69 -2.72 15.52
C LYS A 235 -5.36 -4.07 15.58
N ASN A 236 -4.58 -5.15 15.47
CA ASN A 236 -5.06 -6.52 15.54
C ASN A 236 -6.28 -6.73 14.62
N GLU A 237 -7.42 -7.18 15.14
CA GLU A 237 -8.62 -7.45 14.35
C GLU A 237 -9.55 -6.23 14.17
N GLU A 238 -9.20 -5.08 14.75
CA GLU A 238 -10.04 -3.87 14.67
C GLU A 238 -10.25 -3.44 13.22
N PRO A 239 -11.44 -2.92 12.85
CA PRO A 239 -11.68 -2.34 11.55
C PRO A 239 -10.71 -1.18 11.27
N LEU A 240 -10.24 -1.05 10.02
CA LEU A 240 -9.46 0.09 9.57
C LEU A 240 -10.28 1.38 9.71
N GLU A 241 -9.64 2.39 10.28
CA GLU A 241 -10.20 3.75 10.35
C GLU A 241 -9.31 4.71 9.57
N LYS A 242 -9.94 5.73 8.97
CA LYS A 242 -9.20 6.77 8.26
C LYS A 242 -8.32 7.54 9.25
N ALA A 243 -7.01 7.45 9.06
CA ALA A 243 -6.02 8.04 9.96
C ALA A 243 -5.46 9.37 9.44
N GLY A 244 -5.48 9.60 8.13
CA GLY A 244 -4.97 10.82 7.52
C GLY A 244 -5.38 11.00 6.05
N GLY A 245 -5.23 12.23 5.55
CA GLY A 245 -5.50 12.60 4.16
C GLY A 245 -6.96 13.01 3.87
N PRO A 246 -7.32 13.25 2.59
CA PRO A 246 -6.45 13.12 1.43
C PRO A 246 -5.32 14.16 1.45
N PHE A 247 -4.08 13.72 1.24
CA PHE A 247 -2.91 14.56 1.07
C PHE A 247 -2.66 14.74 -0.43
N THR A 248 -2.34 15.94 -0.89
CA THR A 248 -1.87 16.14 -2.27
C THR A 248 -0.56 15.39 -2.48
N ASN A 249 -0.47 14.58 -3.54
CA ASN A 249 0.74 13.85 -3.90
C ASN A 249 0.79 13.63 -5.42
N ASP A 250 1.99 13.72 -6.01
CA ASP A 250 2.17 13.32 -7.41
C ASP A 250 2.25 11.80 -7.52
N ASN A 251 1.12 11.19 -7.92
CA ASN A 251 1.00 9.75 -8.13
C ASN A 251 1.35 9.34 -9.58
N SER A 252 1.95 10.21 -10.39
CA SER A 252 2.19 9.92 -11.81
C SER A 252 3.41 9.02 -12.04
N GLY A 253 3.49 8.46 -13.26
CA GLY A 253 4.66 7.74 -13.76
C GLY A 253 4.52 6.22 -13.76
N ALA A 254 3.37 5.67 -13.37
CA ALA A 254 3.18 4.23 -13.13
C ALA A 254 4.29 3.67 -12.21
N GLY A 255 4.41 2.36 -12.06
CA GLY A 255 5.49 1.81 -11.26
C GLY A 255 5.18 0.48 -10.63
N GLN A 256 5.87 0.20 -9.53
CA GLN A 256 5.82 -1.10 -8.87
C GLN A 256 5.80 -0.94 -7.36
N PHE A 257 4.93 -1.68 -6.70
CA PHE A 257 4.92 -1.82 -5.26
C PHE A 257 6.05 -2.73 -4.79
N GLN A 258 6.65 -2.34 -3.67
CA GLN A 258 7.71 -3.06 -3.02
C GLN A 258 7.43 -3.14 -1.51
N ILE A 259 7.45 -4.36 -0.97
CA ILE A 259 7.15 -4.66 0.43
C ILE A 259 8.34 -5.41 1.03
N GLY A 260 9.01 -4.84 2.03
CA GLY A 260 10.19 -5.48 2.60
C GLY A 260 11.02 -4.53 3.43
N ILE A 261 12.33 -4.53 3.25
CA ILE A 261 13.26 -3.69 4.02
C ILE A 261 14.32 -3.12 3.07
N LEU A 262 14.44 -1.80 3.05
CA LEU A 262 15.63 -1.10 2.57
C LEU A 262 16.18 -0.28 3.75
N LYS A 263 17.26 -0.76 4.36
CA LYS A 263 18.01 -0.05 5.41
C LYS A 263 19.03 0.88 4.77
N LYS A 264 18.94 2.17 5.09
CA LYS A 264 19.93 3.18 4.69
C LYS A 264 21.13 3.18 5.66
N PRO A 265 22.33 3.51 5.19
CA PRO A 265 23.50 3.67 6.04
C PRO A 265 23.45 4.98 6.83
N THR A 266 24.31 5.11 7.84
CA THR A 266 24.53 6.38 8.56
C THR A 266 25.91 6.96 8.27
N GLY A 267 26.11 8.25 8.59
CA GLY A 267 27.44 8.88 8.54
C GLY A 267 28.02 9.11 7.14
N THR A 268 27.17 9.24 6.12
CA THR A 268 27.59 9.56 4.74
C THR A 268 26.58 10.47 4.03
N ASP A 269 27.05 11.20 3.02
CA ASP A 269 26.21 11.90 2.04
C ASP A 269 25.98 11.05 0.78
N ASP A 270 26.82 10.03 0.53
CA ASP A 270 26.65 9.06 -0.56
C ASP A 270 25.98 7.79 -0.04
N VAL A 271 24.69 7.95 0.25
CA VAL A 271 23.83 6.96 0.91
C VAL A 271 23.70 5.66 0.11
N VAL A 272 23.81 5.73 -1.23
CA VAL A 272 23.67 4.55 -2.10
C VAL A 272 24.91 3.65 -2.03
N ASN A 273 26.10 4.25 -1.94
CA ASN A 273 27.35 3.51 -2.15
C ASN A 273 28.22 3.33 -0.89
N SER A 274 27.96 4.08 0.19
CA SER A 274 28.89 4.15 1.33
C SER A 274 28.17 4.35 2.67
N GLY A 275 28.93 4.53 3.75
CA GLY A 275 28.41 4.81 5.08
C GLY A 275 28.46 3.61 6.02
N PHE A 276 28.07 3.84 7.26
CA PHE A 276 28.11 2.84 8.32
C PHE A 276 26.88 1.92 8.25
N GLN A 277 27.16 0.63 8.41
CA GLN A 277 26.21 -0.45 8.69
C GLN A 277 26.86 -1.28 9.81
N GLU A 278 26.06 -1.81 10.74
CA GLU A 278 26.54 -2.84 11.65
C GLU A 278 27.05 -4.06 10.87
N SER A 279 27.89 -4.88 11.52
CA SER A 279 28.35 -6.16 10.99
C SER A 279 27.80 -7.32 11.81
N ASN A 280 27.64 -8.47 11.15
CA ASN A 280 27.05 -9.69 11.72
C ASN A 280 25.66 -9.44 12.34
N PHE A 281 24.88 -8.57 11.71
CA PHE A 281 23.53 -8.25 12.16
C PHE A 281 22.51 -9.11 11.41
N LYS A 282 21.33 -9.24 12.02
CA LYS A 282 20.14 -9.77 11.37
C LYS A 282 18.93 -9.00 11.88
N GLU A 283 18.19 -8.41 10.96
CA GLU A 283 17.01 -7.61 11.24
C GLU A 283 15.84 -8.15 10.42
N GLY A 284 14.63 -8.05 10.96
CA GLY A 284 13.45 -8.62 10.35
C GLY A 284 12.22 -7.75 10.52
N GLN A 285 11.31 -7.86 9.56
CA GLN A 285 9.99 -7.25 9.61
C GLN A 285 8.96 -8.28 9.14
N ILE A 286 8.01 -8.57 10.02
CA ILE A 286 6.90 -9.49 9.72
C ILE A 286 5.83 -8.73 8.96
N TYR A 287 5.38 -9.30 7.86
CA TYR A 287 4.29 -8.81 7.02
C TYR A 287 3.16 -9.83 6.92
N GLY A 288 1.93 -9.34 6.85
CA GLY A 288 0.73 -10.14 6.56
C GLY A 288 -0.25 -9.33 5.73
N GLY A 289 -1.24 -10.00 5.12
CA GLY A 289 -2.38 -9.30 4.55
C GLY A 289 -2.05 -8.37 3.38
N ILE A 290 -1.09 -8.75 2.53
CA ILE A 290 -0.56 -7.90 1.46
C ILE A 290 -1.40 -8.04 0.19
N PHE A 291 -2.12 -6.99 -0.22
CA PHE A 291 -2.85 -6.99 -1.51
C PHE A 291 -3.19 -5.57 -1.97
N VAL A 292 -3.46 -5.41 -3.25
CA VAL A 292 -3.98 -4.17 -3.85
C VAL A 292 -5.38 -4.42 -4.37
N GLU A 293 -6.32 -3.55 -4.04
CA GLU A 293 -7.70 -3.63 -4.51
C GLU A 293 -8.10 -2.40 -5.35
N ASN A 294 -9.11 -2.59 -6.20
CA ASN A 294 -9.74 -1.51 -6.92
C ASN A 294 -10.74 -0.77 -6.03
N SER A 295 -10.49 0.53 -5.80
CA SER A 295 -11.28 1.40 -4.93
C SER A 295 -12.06 2.49 -5.68
N ALA A 296 -12.19 2.41 -7.00
CA ALA A 296 -12.79 3.43 -7.87
C ALA A 296 -14.26 3.79 -7.57
N ASN A 297 -14.94 3.07 -6.67
CA ASN A 297 -16.32 3.34 -6.22
C ASN A 297 -16.43 3.56 -4.70
N GLY A 298 -15.32 3.93 -4.05
CA GLY A 298 -15.26 4.01 -2.58
C GLY A 298 -15.27 2.64 -1.91
N CYS A 299 -14.97 1.58 -2.66
CA CYS A 299 -14.81 0.23 -2.13
C CYS A 299 -13.45 0.15 -1.43
N ILE A 300 -13.47 0.00 -0.11
CA ILE A 300 -12.27 -0.25 0.68
C ILE A 300 -12.58 -1.37 1.67
N SER A 301 -11.74 -2.41 1.70
CA SER A 301 -11.82 -3.47 2.71
C SER A 301 -11.34 -2.91 4.06
N LEU A 302 -12.28 -2.57 4.95
CA LEU A 302 -11.98 -2.01 6.29
C LEU A 302 -11.95 -3.09 7.39
#